data_AF-A0A9C7GD95-F1
#
_entry.id   AF-A0A9C7GD95-F1
#
_cell.length_a   1.000
_cell.length_b   1.000
_cell.length_c   1.000
_cell.angle_alpha   90.00
_cell.angle_beta   90.00
_cell.angle_gamma   90.00
#
_symmetry.space_group_name_H-M   'P 1'
#
loop_
_entity.id
_entity.type
_entity.pdbx_description
1 polymer ?
#
loop_
_entity_poly.entity_id
_entity_poly.type
_entity_poly.pdbx_seq_one_letter_code
_entity_poly.pdbx_strand_id
1 'polypeptide(L)'
;MPALNIDSDKWTQRLYGIIVILFLSSLFMPFVFIFWLQDLLYHSKSHWVFIAPSTAYISFFIGMLLIPIALTIHLILKSKSERKWIGWLTGLLLVCSIPFFALGVSTYYYLDDEGIHVNELKSLEETDYRWETMKELKEVWVLDNGVSRLNEYLMITEDNTEINLTAAFREHQIKIKTYQMLEQHRIKITSNHQDLYEE
;
A
#
# COMPACT_ATOMS: atom_id res chain seq x y z
N MET A 1 29.08 -29.12 -37.88
CA MET A 1 28.89 -30.02 -36.74
C MET A 1 27.96 -29.32 -35.76
N PRO A 2 26.73 -29.81 -35.52
CA PRO A 2 25.84 -29.19 -34.53
C PRO A 2 26.23 -29.73 -33.15
N ALA A 3 26.96 -28.94 -32.38
CA ALA A 3 27.10 -29.21 -30.96
C ALA A 3 25.73 -28.92 -30.32
N LEU A 4 25.07 -29.99 -29.87
CA LEU A 4 23.94 -30.05 -28.96
C LEU A 4 23.55 -28.70 -28.32
N ASN A 5 22.46 -28.09 -28.80
CA ASN A 5 21.78 -26.95 -28.17
C ASN A 5 20.73 -27.39 -27.12
N ILE A 6 20.83 -28.63 -26.64
CA ILE A 6 19.81 -29.29 -25.80
C ILE A 6 19.66 -28.60 -24.43
N ASP A 7 20.73 -28.01 -23.90
CA ASP A 7 20.66 -27.29 -22.62
C ASP A 7 19.96 -25.93 -22.76
N SER A 8 20.23 -25.16 -23.81
CA SER A 8 19.60 -23.84 -24.03
C SER A 8 18.07 -23.96 -24.14
N ASP A 9 17.58 -24.98 -24.83
CA ASP A 9 16.15 -25.21 -25.02
C ASP A 9 15.46 -25.58 -23.69
N LYS A 10 16.12 -26.41 -22.86
CA LYS A 10 15.63 -26.73 -21.50
C LYS A 10 15.61 -25.50 -20.58
N TRP A 11 16.64 -24.66 -20.63
CA TRP A 11 16.70 -23.41 -19.86
C TRP A 11 15.59 -22.45 -20.26
N THR A 12 15.36 -22.31 -21.57
CA THR A 12 14.31 -21.44 -22.12
C THR A 12 12.92 -21.96 -21.73
N GLN A 13 12.68 -23.26 -21.81
CA GLN A 13 11.42 -23.89 -21.38
C GLN A 13 11.14 -23.66 -19.89
N ARG A 14 12.16 -23.83 -19.02
CA ARG A 14 12.03 -23.53 -17.58
C ARG A 14 11.69 -22.06 -17.34
N LEU A 15 12.30 -21.15 -18.10
CA LEU A 15 12.07 -19.71 -17.94
C LEU A 15 10.62 -19.33 -18.28
N TYR A 16 10.01 -19.93 -19.30
CA TYR A 16 8.58 -19.75 -19.57
C TYR A 16 7.71 -20.15 -18.39
N GLY A 17 7.98 -21.31 -17.78
CA GLY A 17 7.27 -21.76 -16.58
C GLY A 17 7.42 -20.77 -15.42
N ILE A 18 8.64 -20.28 -15.18
CA ILE A 18 8.91 -19.28 -14.14
C ILE A 18 8.14 -17.98 -14.41
N ILE A 19 8.12 -17.49 -15.66
CA ILE A 19 7.38 -16.26 -16.02
C ILE A 19 5.89 -16.40 -15.71
N VAL A 20 5.27 -17.53 -16.07
CA VAL A 20 3.86 -17.78 -15.77
C VAL A 20 3.61 -17.79 -14.26
N ILE A 21 4.45 -18.50 -13.50
CA ILE A 21 4.36 -18.53 -12.04
C ILE A 21 4.52 -17.12 -11.44
N LEU A 22 5.44 -16.31 -11.97
CA LEU A 22 5.67 -14.95 -11.50
C LEU A 22 4.50 -14.01 -11.82
N PHE A 23 3.87 -14.12 -12.99
CA PHE A 23 2.64 -13.37 -13.29
C PHE A 23 1.52 -13.74 -12.32
N LEU A 24 1.28 -15.03 -12.10
CA LEU A 24 0.28 -15.48 -11.13
C LEU A 24 0.62 -15.00 -9.72
N SER A 25 1.89 -15.09 -9.32
CA SER A 25 2.37 -14.64 -8.02
C SER A 25 2.20 -13.14 -7.84
N SER A 26 2.46 -12.33 -8.87
CA SER A 26 2.31 -10.87 -8.78
C SER A 26 0.90 -10.43 -8.42
N LEU A 27 -0.13 -11.24 -8.73
CA LEU A 27 -1.51 -10.90 -8.39
C LEU A 27 -1.83 -11.09 -6.90
N PHE A 28 -1.28 -12.14 -6.27
CA PHE A 28 -1.67 -12.54 -4.91
C PHE A 28 -0.62 -12.22 -3.85
N MET A 29 0.66 -12.31 -4.21
CA MET A 29 1.76 -12.15 -3.27
C MET A 29 1.93 -10.74 -2.70
N PRO A 30 1.56 -9.62 -3.37
CA PRO A 30 1.65 -8.29 -2.75
C PRO A 30 0.87 -8.20 -1.44
N PHE A 31 -0.29 -8.85 -1.34
CA PHE A 31 -1.10 -8.85 -0.12
C PHE A 31 -0.38 -9.52 1.06
N VAL A 32 0.30 -10.64 0.78
CA VAL A 32 1.03 -11.41 1.78
C VAL A 32 2.32 -10.69 2.17
N PHE A 33 3.10 -10.24 1.18
CA PHE A 33 4.42 -9.69 1.41
C PHE A 33 4.39 -8.31 2.05
N ILE A 34 3.47 -7.42 1.68
CA ILE A 34 3.39 -6.10 2.32
C ILE A 34 3.06 -6.25 3.79
N PHE A 35 2.03 -7.04 4.10
CA PHE A 35 1.64 -7.27 5.49
C PHE A 35 2.82 -7.79 6.31
N TRP A 36 3.51 -8.82 5.81
CA TRP A 36 4.65 -9.41 6.51
C TRP A 36 5.87 -8.48 6.60
N LEU A 37 6.22 -7.78 5.53
CA LEU A 37 7.39 -6.89 5.51
C LEU A 37 7.18 -5.67 6.39
N GLN A 38 6.00 -5.06 6.35
CA GLN A 38 5.73 -3.90 7.19
C GLN A 38 5.62 -4.27 8.66
N ASP A 39 5.02 -5.43 8.97
CA ASP A 39 5.03 -5.95 10.34
C ASP A 39 6.45 -6.18 10.86
N LEU A 40 7.31 -6.78 10.04
CA LEU A 40 8.70 -7.05 10.42
C LEU A 40 9.55 -5.77 10.57
N LEU A 41 9.30 -4.73 9.76
CA LEU A 41 10.14 -3.53 9.70
C LEU A 41 9.65 -2.38 10.58
N TYR A 42 8.34 -2.22 10.74
CA TYR A 42 7.72 -1.02 11.33
C TYR A 42 6.76 -1.32 12.48
N HIS A 43 6.29 -2.54 12.66
CA HIS A 43 5.35 -2.81 13.75
C HIS A 43 6.05 -2.75 15.11
N SER A 44 5.49 -1.95 16.01
CA SER A 44 5.89 -1.84 17.40
C SER A 44 4.69 -2.12 18.30
N LYS A 45 4.96 -2.62 19.53
CA LYS A 45 3.92 -2.87 20.54
C LYS A 45 3.21 -1.59 21.01
N SER A 46 3.80 -0.42 20.77
CA SER A 46 3.18 0.88 21.06
C SER A 46 2.07 1.24 20.07
N HIS A 47 2.09 0.67 18.86
CA HIS A 47 1.10 0.97 17.84
C HIS A 47 -0.22 0.28 18.19
N TRP A 48 -1.30 1.05 18.24
CA TRP A 48 -2.62 0.51 18.49
C TRP A 48 -3.12 -0.23 17.26
N VAL A 49 -2.91 0.37 16.09
CA VAL A 49 -3.24 -0.20 14.79
C VAL A 49 -2.16 0.19 13.79
N PHE A 50 -1.86 -0.73 12.89
CA PHE A 50 -0.93 -0.52 11.79
C PHE A 50 -1.59 -1.00 10.50
N ILE A 51 -1.74 -0.10 9.53
CA ILE A 51 -2.48 -0.34 8.29
C ILE A 51 -1.62 0.02 7.09
N ALA A 52 -1.53 -0.91 6.15
CA ALA A 52 -1.00 -0.64 4.83
C ALA A 52 -2.08 0.03 3.96
N PRO A 53 -1.89 1.25 3.46
CA PRO A 53 -2.82 1.87 2.54
C PRO A 53 -2.85 1.14 1.19
N SER A 54 -3.94 1.28 0.44
CA SER A 54 -4.10 0.62 -0.87
C SER A 54 -2.98 0.95 -1.87
N THR A 55 -2.41 2.16 -1.76
CA THR A 55 -1.28 2.64 -2.58
C THR A 55 0.00 1.83 -2.37
N ALA A 56 0.23 1.32 -1.14
CA ALA A 56 1.33 0.41 -0.83
C ALA A 56 1.22 -0.88 -1.67
N TYR A 57 0.03 -1.50 -1.65
CA TYR A 57 -0.28 -2.72 -2.41
C TYR A 57 -0.14 -2.53 -3.91
N ILE A 58 -0.63 -1.41 -4.44
CA ILE A 58 -0.50 -1.11 -5.87
C ILE A 58 0.97 -0.94 -6.26
N SER A 59 1.76 -0.22 -5.48
CA SER A 59 3.18 0.01 -5.79
C SER A 59 3.98 -1.29 -5.75
N PHE A 60 3.78 -2.12 -4.73
CA PHE A 60 4.44 -3.42 -4.65
C PHE A 60 3.99 -4.38 -5.77
N PHE A 61 2.70 -4.35 -6.14
CA PHE A 61 2.17 -5.08 -7.30
C PHE A 61 2.89 -4.68 -8.59
N ILE A 62 3.07 -3.37 -8.84
CA ILE A 62 3.80 -2.87 -10.02
C ILE A 62 5.24 -3.38 -10.00
N GLY A 63 5.92 -3.32 -8.86
CA GLY A 63 7.26 -3.89 -8.69
C GLY A 63 7.31 -5.38 -9.02
N MET A 64 6.37 -6.17 -8.50
CA MET A 64 6.29 -7.62 -8.78
C MET A 64 6.00 -7.90 -10.25
N LEU A 65 5.16 -7.10 -10.90
CA LEU A 65 4.75 -7.28 -12.29
C LEU A 65 5.86 -6.90 -13.29
N LEU A 66 6.73 -5.95 -12.94
CA LEU A 66 7.87 -5.57 -13.78
C LEU A 66 8.85 -6.72 -14.00
N ILE A 67 8.99 -7.63 -13.03
CA ILE A 67 9.90 -8.78 -13.12
C ILE A 67 9.51 -9.74 -14.27
N PRO A 68 8.31 -10.34 -14.30
CA PRO A 68 7.90 -11.22 -15.39
C PRO A 68 7.80 -10.49 -16.73
N ILE A 69 7.47 -9.19 -16.74
CA ILE A 69 7.51 -8.37 -17.97
C ILE A 69 8.96 -8.27 -18.51
N ALA A 70 9.92 -7.95 -17.65
CA ALA A 70 11.34 -7.85 -18.02
C ALA A 70 11.88 -9.18 -18.58
N LEU A 71 11.51 -10.29 -17.94
CA LEU A 71 11.89 -11.64 -18.40
C LEU A 71 11.20 -12.03 -19.72
N THR A 72 9.95 -11.61 -19.93
CA THR A 72 9.23 -11.84 -21.18
C THR A 72 9.89 -11.06 -22.33
N ILE A 73 10.21 -9.78 -22.10
CA ILE A 73 10.96 -8.95 -23.06
C ILE A 73 12.32 -9.58 -23.36
N HIS A 74 13.01 -10.09 -22.33
CA HIS A 74 14.29 -10.79 -22.50
C HIS A 74 14.16 -11.98 -23.48
N LEU A 75 13.16 -12.84 -23.29
CA LEU A 75 12.93 -14.00 -24.14
C LEU A 75 12.63 -13.61 -25.59
N ILE A 76 11.74 -12.63 -25.79
CA ILE A 76 11.35 -12.18 -27.13
C ILE A 76 12.55 -11.58 -27.86
N LEU A 77 13.35 -10.75 -27.21
CA LEU A 77 14.50 -10.11 -27.81
C LEU A 77 15.63 -11.11 -28.08
N LYS A 78 15.90 -12.02 -27.14
CA LYS A 78 16.92 -13.07 -27.31
C LYS A 78 16.57 -14.03 -28.45
N SER A 79 15.29 -14.33 -28.65
CA SER A 79 14.83 -15.13 -29.79
C SER A 79 15.06 -14.45 -31.15
N LYS A 80 15.13 -13.12 -31.19
CA LYS A 80 15.31 -12.34 -32.43
C LYS A 80 16.75 -11.88 -32.65
N SER A 81 17.58 -11.85 -31.60
CA SER A 81 18.93 -11.29 -31.68
C SER A 81 19.83 -11.78 -30.53
N GLU A 82 21.08 -12.13 -30.83
CA GLU A 82 22.08 -12.54 -29.83
C GLU A 82 22.89 -11.36 -29.24
N ARG A 83 22.36 -10.13 -29.34
CA ARG A 83 23.09 -8.94 -28.92
C ARG A 83 23.29 -8.91 -27.39
N LYS A 84 24.54 -8.70 -26.96
CA LYS A 84 24.93 -8.64 -25.54
C LYS A 84 24.19 -7.57 -24.71
N TRP A 85 23.69 -6.49 -25.33
CA TRP A 85 22.96 -5.43 -24.62
C TRP A 85 21.58 -5.87 -24.10
N ILE A 86 21.02 -6.97 -24.62
CA ILE A 86 19.70 -7.47 -24.17
C ILE A 86 19.75 -7.86 -22.69
N GLY A 87 20.84 -8.49 -22.25
CA GLY A 87 21.04 -8.82 -20.83
C GLY A 87 21.11 -7.57 -19.94
N TRP A 88 21.80 -6.53 -20.40
CA TRP A 88 21.87 -5.24 -19.70
C TRP A 88 20.51 -4.56 -19.59
N LEU A 89 19.72 -4.57 -20.66
CA LEU A 89 18.35 -4.02 -20.63
C LEU A 89 17.47 -4.78 -19.63
N THR A 90 17.53 -6.11 -19.64
CA THR A 90 16.77 -6.93 -18.67
C THR A 90 17.21 -6.64 -17.24
N GLY A 91 18.53 -6.56 -17.00
CA GLY A 91 19.07 -6.18 -15.69
C GLY A 91 18.58 -4.81 -15.23
N LEU A 92 18.57 -3.81 -16.13
CA LEU A 92 18.07 -2.47 -15.84
C LEU A 92 16.57 -2.50 -15.46
N LEU A 93 15.74 -3.22 -16.23
CA LEU A 93 14.31 -3.35 -15.93
C LEU A 93 14.06 -4.03 -14.57
N LEU A 94 14.87 -5.03 -14.21
CA LEU A 94 14.79 -5.67 -12.90
C LEU A 94 15.20 -4.71 -11.78
N VAL A 95 16.28 -3.94 -11.97
CA VAL A 95 16.70 -2.91 -11.00
C VAL A 95 15.60 -1.84 -10.83
N CYS A 96 14.93 -1.46 -11.92
CA CYS A 96 13.79 -0.53 -11.87
C CYS A 96 12.60 -1.05 -11.04
N SER A 97 12.51 -2.35 -10.73
CA SER A 97 11.46 -2.87 -9.82
C SER A 97 11.73 -2.56 -8.35
N ILE A 98 13.00 -2.38 -7.96
CA ILE A 98 13.42 -2.19 -6.56
C ILE A 98 12.79 -0.94 -5.92
N PRO A 99 12.80 0.25 -6.58
CA PRO A 99 12.13 1.43 -6.04
C PRO A 99 10.64 1.21 -5.76
N PHE A 100 9.93 0.45 -6.61
CA PHE A 100 8.51 0.18 -6.37
C PHE A 100 8.27 -0.70 -5.14
N PHE A 101 9.15 -1.67 -4.87
CA PHE A 101 9.10 -2.43 -3.64
C PHE A 101 9.40 -1.57 -2.42
N ALA A 102 10.45 -0.75 -2.50
CA ALA A 102 10.83 0.15 -1.41
C ALA A 102 9.68 1.11 -1.07
N LEU A 103 9.09 1.75 -2.08
CA LEU A 103 7.93 2.65 -1.91
C LEU A 103 6.71 1.92 -1.35
N GLY A 104 6.42 0.71 -1.83
CA GLY A 104 5.31 -0.08 -1.31
C GLY A 104 5.48 -0.39 0.17
N VAL A 105 6.69 -0.79 0.59
CA VAL A 105 6.98 -1.14 1.98
C VAL A 105 7.03 0.09 2.88
N SER A 106 7.57 1.22 2.40
CA SER A 106 7.66 2.46 3.18
C SER A 106 6.35 3.22 3.31
N THR A 107 5.29 2.82 2.60
CA THR A 107 4.00 3.51 2.69
C THR A 107 3.13 2.82 3.73
N TYR A 108 2.95 3.44 4.89
CA TYR A 108 2.18 2.87 5.99
C TYR A 108 1.49 3.96 6.83
N TYR A 109 0.58 3.52 7.68
CA TYR A 109 -0.22 4.37 8.54
C TYR A 109 -0.42 3.69 9.90
N TYR A 110 -0.18 4.40 11.01
CA TYR A 110 -0.43 3.87 12.35
C TYR A 110 -0.97 4.91 13.32
N LEU A 111 -1.64 4.44 14.38
CA LEU A 111 -2.07 5.25 15.51
C LEU A 111 -1.37 4.77 16.78
N ASP A 112 -1.05 5.70 17.65
CA ASP A 112 -0.52 5.42 18.98
C ASP A 112 -0.98 6.44 20.04
N ASP A 113 -0.32 6.42 21.20
CA ASP A 113 -0.66 7.31 22.31
C ASP A 113 -0.28 8.79 22.04
N GLU A 114 0.59 9.08 21.08
CA GLU A 114 1.06 10.43 20.73
C GLU A 114 0.23 11.05 19.60
N GLY A 115 -0.22 10.23 18.64
CA GLY A 115 -1.01 10.74 17.54
C GLY A 115 -1.28 9.75 16.42
N ILE A 116 -1.39 10.34 15.23
CA ILE A 116 -1.57 9.67 13.95
C ILE A 116 -0.30 9.88 13.14
N HIS A 117 0.30 8.79 12.67
CA HIS A 117 1.56 8.81 11.95
C HIS A 117 1.36 8.26 10.54
N VAL A 118 1.76 9.04 9.54
CA VAL A 118 1.50 8.75 8.13
C VAL A 118 2.79 8.81 7.34
N ASN A 119 3.16 7.70 6.71
CA ASN A 119 4.21 7.68 5.70
C ASN A 119 3.56 7.49 4.32
N GLU A 120 3.39 8.60 3.60
CA GLU A 120 2.77 8.60 2.27
C GLU A 120 3.77 8.24 1.17
N LEU A 121 3.28 7.62 0.09
CA LEU A 121 4.08 7.20 -1.06
C LEU A 121 4.82 8.36 -1.78
N LYS A 122 4.34 9.60 -1.59
CA LYS A 122 4.93 10.81 -2.17
C LYS A 122 5.86 11.56 -1.22
N SER A 123 5.81 11.23 0.07
CA SER A 123 6.68 11.83 1.08
C SER A 123 7.85 10.89 1.36
N LEU A 124 9.03 11.44 1.56
CA LEU A 124 10.19 10.69 2.06
C LEU A 124 10.23 10.69 3.59
N GLU A 125 9.44 11.55 4.22
CA GLU A 125 9.38 11.76 5.66
C GLU A 125 8.02 11.32 6.20
N GLU A 126 8.04 10.65 7.35
CA GLU A 126 6.85 10.38 8.14
C GLU A 126 6.27 11.71 8.62
N THR A 127 4.96 11.86 8.46
CA THR A 127 4.23 13.03 8.94
C THR A 127 3.49 12.66 10.20
N ASP A 128 3.88 13.33 11.29
CA ASP A 128 3.36 13.09 12.63
C ASP A 128 2.26 14.12 12.94
N TYR A 129 1.03 13.64 13.06
CA TYR A 129 -0.10 14.45 13.47
C TYR A 129 -0.43 14.13 14.93
N ARG A 130 0.07 14.97 15.83
CA ARG A 130 -0.15 14.77 17.27
C ARG A 130 -1.59 15.07 17.66
N TRP A 131 -2.10 14.38 18.67
CA TRP A 131 -3.46 14.60 19.16
C TRP A 131 -3.75 16.06 19.52
N GLU A 132 -2.76 16.81 20.05
CA GLU A 132 -2.97 18.21 20.43
C GLU A 132 -3.17 19.17 19.24
N THR A 133 -2.82 18.74 18.03
CA THR A 133 -2.95 19.53 16.79
C THR A 133 -4.23 19.20 16.00
N MET A 134 -5.10 18.38 16.59
CA MET A 134 -6.35 17.95 15.98
C MET A 134 -7.47 18.93 16.30
N LYS A 135 -8.19 19.36 15.27
CA LYS A 135 -9.30 20.31 15.39
C LYS A 135 -10.62 19.58 15.68
N GLU A 136 -10.94 18.57 14.88
CA GLU A 136 -12.17 17.78 15.04
C GLU A 136 -12.10 16.41 14.36
N LEU A 137 -12.90 15.47 14.87
CA LEU A 137 -13.27 14.25 14.17
C LEU A 137 -14.64 14.46 13.53
N LYS A 138 -14.71 14.37 12.20
CA LYS A 138 -15.93 14.48 11.43
C LYS A 138 -16.45 13.10 11.02
N GLU A 139 -17.66 12.77 11.42
CA GLU A 139 -18.40 11.60 10.98
C GLU A 139 -19.22 11.94 9.73
N VAL A 140 -18.83 11.37 8.58
CA VAL A 140 -19.46 11.61 7.29
C VAL A 140 -20.47 10.52 6.99
N TRP A 141 -21.75 10.88 7.00
CA TRP A 141 -22.90 10.06 6.66
C TRP A 141 -23.32 10.32 5.21
N VAL A 142 -23.84 9.29 4.56
CA VAL A 142 -24.40 9.34 3.21
C VAL A 142 -25.79 8.71 3.19
N LEU A 143 -26.66 9.23 2.34
CA LEU A 143 -27.98 8.65 2.08
C LEU A 143 -27.88 7.69 0.89
N ASP A 144 -28.03 6.39 1.16
CA ASP A 144 -28.04 5.36 0.12
C ASP A 144 -29.41 4.65 0.11
N ASN A 145 -30.14 4.77 -0.99
CA ASN A 145 -31.49 4.22 -1.15
C ASN A 145 -32.47 4.60 -0.01
N GLY A 146 -32.40 5.85 0.47
CA GLY A 146 -33.25 6.35 1.55
C GLY A 146 -32.85 5.90 2.95
N VAL A 147 -31.73 5.18 3.10
CA VAL A 147 -31.17 4.78 4.40
C VAL A 147 -29.87 5.55 4.64
N SER A 148 -29.79 6.28 5.76
CA SER A 148 -28.54 6.93 6.17
C SER A 148 -27.56 5.89 6.67
N ARG A 149 -26.33 5.95 6.17
CA ARG A 149 -25.22 5.09 6.60
C ARG A 149 -23.99 5.95 6.85
N LEU A 150 -23.28 5.62 7.91
CA LEU A 150 -21.97 6.20 8.16
C LEU A 150 -21.00 5.68 7.11
N ASN A 151 -20.42 6.60 6.35
CA ASN A 151 -19.48 6.29 5.28
C ASN A 151 -18.03 6.38 5.77
N GLU A 152 -17.67 7.51 6.38
CA GLU A 152 -16.27 7.82 6.68
C GLU A 152 -16.09 8.51 8.04
N TYR A 153 -14.91 8.31 8.62
CA TYR A 153 -14.38 9.09 9.74
C TYR A 153 -13.20 9.90 9.25
N LEU A 154 -13.30 11.23 9.31
CA LEU A 154 -12.25 12.16 8.89
C LEU A 154 -11.73 12.91 10.10
N MET A 155 -10.45 12.74 10.41
CA MET A 155 -9.77 13.61 11.37
C MET A 155 -9.29 14.86 10.64
N ILE A 156 -9.69 16.02 11.15
CA ILE A 156 -9.32 17.32 10.60
C ILE A 156 -8.34 17.97 11.57
N THR A 157 -7.16 18.31 11.07
CA THR A 157 -6.10 19.00 11.82
C THR A 157 -6.32 20.52 11.81
N GLU A 158 -5.56 21.25 12.63
CA GLU A 158 -5.66 22.72 12.69
C GLU A 158 -5.34 23.42 11.35
N ASP A 159 -4.48 22.84 10.51
CA ASP A 159 -4.17 23.29 9.16
C ASP A 159 -5.21 22.87 8.10
N ASN A 160 -6.32 22.26 8.53
CA ASN A 160 -7.39 21.68 7.70
C ASN A 160 -6.92 20.53 6.78
N THR A 161 -5.88 19.80 7.17
CA THR A 161 -5.55 18.53 6.53
C THR A 161 -6.55 17.46 7.00
N GLU A 162 -7.05 16.65 6.06
CA GLU A 162 -8.03 15.61 6.33
C GLU A 162 -7.37 14.22 6.30
N ILE A 163 -7.51 13.47 7.38
CA ILE A 163 -6.94 12.12 7.53
C ILE A 163 -8.08 11.13 7.71
N ASN A 164 -8.17 10.15 6.81
CA ASN A 164 -9.24 9.15 6.82
C ASN A 164 -8.93 8.01 7.81
N LEU A 165 -9.75 7.91 8.86
CA LEU A 165 -9.63 6.89 9.93
C LEU A 165 -10.56 5.69 9.73
N THR A 166 -11.32 5.65 8.64
CA THR A 166 -12.38 4.66 8.43
C THR A 166 -11.87 3.22 8.48
N ALA A 167 -10.68 2.98 7.92
CA ALA A 167 -10.05 1.66 7.96
C ALA A 167 -9.66 1.25 9.39
N ALA A 168 -9.08 2.17 10.17
CA ALA A 168 -8.70 1.95 11.57
C ALA A 168 -9.92 1.70 12.46
N PHE A 169 -11.01 2.42 12.24
CA PHE A 169 -12.22 2.33 13.07
C PHE A 169 -13.07 1.08 12.77
N ARG A 170 -12.68 0.23 11.81
CA ARG A 170 -13.25 -1.12 11.68
C ARG A 170 -12.98 -1.96 12.93
N GLU A 171 -11.87 -1.72 13.60
CA GLU A 171 -11.56 -2.37 14.87
C GLU A 171 -12.19 -1.62 16.03
N HIS A 172 -13.12 -2.28 16.72
CA HIS A 172 -13.90 -1.66 17.79
C HIS A 172 -13.03 -1.11 18.93
N GLN A 173 -11.94 -1.80 19.27
CA GLN A 173 -11.02 -1.39 20.33
C GLN A 173 -10.29 -0.08 19.96
N ILE A 174 -9.86 0.05 18.71
CA ILE A 174 -9.19 1.25 18.18
C ILE A 174 -10.15 2.43 18.20
N LYS A 175 -11.41 2.19 17.79
CA LYS A 175 -12.46 3.20 17.90
C LYS A 175 -12.60 3.67 19.35
N ILE A 176 -12.81 2.77 20.31
CA ILE A 176 -12.94 3.15 21.74
C ILE A 176 -11.74 3.98 22.21
N LYS A 177 -10.52 3.50 21.93
CA LYS A 177 -9.29 4.16 22.38
C LYS A 177 -9.12 5.55 21.75
N THR A 178 -9.50 5.70 20.48
CA THR A 178 -9.47 7.01 19.81
C THR A 178 -10.46 7.98 20.43
N TYR A 179 -11.70 7.55 20.74
CA TYR A 179 -12.67 8.42 21.41
C TYR A 179 -12.20 8.86 22.80
N GLN A 180 -11.46 8.02 23.54
CA GLN A 180 -10.83 8.40 24.80
C GLN A 180 -9.80 9.53 24.61
N MET A 181 -8.98 9.48 23.56
CA MET A 181 -8.05 10.57 23.26
C MET A 181 -8.73 11.85 22.83
N LEU A 182 -9.83 11.76 22.07
CA LEU A 182 -10.65 12.91 21.70
C LEU A 182 -11.18 13.62 22.94
N GLU A 183 -11.69 12.86 23.92
CA GLU A 183 -12.18 13.41 25.19
C GLU A 183 -11.05 14.04 26.02
N GLN A 184 -9.91 13.34 26.15
CA GLN A 184 -8.75 13.81 26.91
C GLN A 184 -8.20 15.13 26.35
N HIS A 185 -8.14 15.27 25.03
CA HIS A 185 -7.62 16.45 24.35
C HIS A 185 -8.71 17.48 24.01
N ARG A 186 -9.97 17.22 24.37
CA ARG A 186 -11.14 18.07 24.09
C ARG A 186 -11.33 18.35 22.59
N ILE A 187 -10.98 17.39 21.74
CA ILE A 187 -11.16 17.46 20.30
C ILE A 187 -12.66 17.26 20.02
N LYS A 188 -13.23 18.13 19.18
CA LYS A 188 -14.67 18.10 18.89
C LYS A 188 -15.02 16.92 17.99
N ILE A 189 -16.22 16.39 18.16
CA ILE A 189 -16.80 15.41 17.22
C ILE A 189 -17.95 16.10 16.50
N THR A 190 -17.88 16.15 15.18
CA THR A 190 -18.90 16.76 14.31
C THR A 190 -19.51 15.70 13.40
N SER A 191 -20.72 15.94 12.92
CA SER A 191 -21.41 15.03 12.01
C SER A 191 -22.30 15.81 11.05
N ASN A 192 -22.40 15.34 9.80
CA ASN A 192 -23.33 15.86 8.79
C ASN A 192 -24.67 15.08 8.76
N HIS A 193 -24.96 14.25 9.76
CA HIS A 193 -26.15 13.38 9.74
C HIS A 193 -27.47 14.17 9.67
N GLN A 194 -27.55 15.31 10.35
CA GLN A 194 -28.74 16.17 10.34
C GLN A 194 -28.98 16.81 8.98
N ASP A 195 -27.91 17.27 8.34
CA ASP A 195 -27.94 17.92 7.02
C ASP A 195 -28.51 17.00 5.92
N LEU A 196 -28.45 15.68 6.09
CA LEU A 196 -28.99 14.70 5.13
C LEU A 196 -30.52 14.70 5.00
N TYR A 197 -31.24 15.35 5.92
CA TYR A 197 -32.70 15.37 5.97
C TYR A 197 -33.31 16.76 5.77
N GLU A 198 -32.49 17.77 5.47
CA GLU A 198 -32.92 19.16 5.26
C GLU A 198 -33.09 19.55 3.77
N GLU A 199 -32.97 18.59 2.84
CA GLU A 199 -33.29 18.74 1.40
C GLU A 199 -34.69 18.21 1.04
#